data_AF-A0A355UI76-F1
#
_entry.id   AF-A0A355UI76-F1
#
_cell.length_a   1.000
_cell.length_b   1.000
_cell.length_c   1.000
_cell.angle_alpha   90.00
_cell.angle_beta   90.00
_cell.angle_gamma   90.00
#
_symmetry.space_group_name_H-M   'P 1'
#
loop_
_entity.id
_entity.type
_entity.pdbx_description
1 polymer ?
#
loop_
_entity_poly.entity_id
_entity_poly.type
_entity_poly.pdbx_seq_one_letter_code
_entity_poly.pdbx_strand_id
1 'polypeptide(L)'
;IAAYLVGDIVADNLSFDNKLYQNIFDIYKNYIYEQGNLPELNVFTNNQDSEIQKLSTTLLINNYSVSDLWEKKWKIVIPDPESDEKLNQFVKESLLSFKLNKLERKIISNEEKLKDEDDYDNQLIIMSEQKILKKLKQIISSELNRIVTK
;
A
#
# COMPACT_ATOMS: atom_id res chain seq x y z
N ILE A 1 2.92 5.72 -12.36
CA ILE A 1 2.88 4.88 -11.13
C ILE A 1 2.40 5.69 -9.91
N ALA A 2 3.09 6.76 -9.50
CA ALA A 2 2.73 7.53 -8.29
C ALA A 2 1.29 8.09 -8.32
N ALA A 3 0.89 8.75 -9.42
CA ALA A 3 -0.47 9.28 -9.57
C ALA A 3 -1.56 8.18 -9.51
N TYR A 4 -1.26 6.99 -10.04
CA TYR A 4 -2.16 5.83 -9.94
C TYR A 4 -2.33 5.38 -8.49
N LEU A 5 -1.24 5.24 -7.73
CA LEU A 5 -1.30 4.85 -6.32
C LEU A 5 -2.08 5.85 -5.47
N VAL A 6 -1.82 7.15 -5.65
CA VAL A 6 -2.52 8.20 -4.93
C VAL A 6 -4.00 8.23 -5.31
N GLY A 7 -4.32 8.14 -6.59
CA GLY A 7 -5.71 8.09 -7.06
C GLY A 7 -6.47 6.91 -6.47
N ASP A 8 -5.86 5.73 -6.48
CA ASP A 8 -6.46 4.50 -5.99
C ASP A 8 -6.68 4.50 -4.45
N ILE A 9 -5.68 4.94 -3.67
CA ILE A 9 -5.80 5.06 -2.21
C ILE A 9 -6.86 6.11 -1.82
N VAL A 10 -6.94 7.24 -2.55
CA VAL A 10 -7.95 8.28 -2.30
C VAL A 10 -9.34 7.81 -2.69
N ALA A 11 -9.50 7.11 -3.82
CA ALA A 11 -10.80 6.59 -4.25
C ALA A 11 -11.41 5.61 -3.24
N ASP A 12 -10.57 4.79 -2.60
CA ASP A 12 -10.99 3.85 -1.56
C ASP A 12 -11.08 4.50 -0.15
N ASN A 13 -10.81 5.81 -0.05
CA ASN A 13 -10.77 6.57 1.19
C ASN A 13 -9.89 5.92 2.28
N LEU A 14 -8.72 5.42 1.88
CA LEU A 14 -7.76 4.77 2.76
C LEU A 14 -6.72 5.76 3.27
N SER A 15 -6.24 5.54 4.49
CA SER A 15 -5.19 6.32 5.14
C SER A 15 -4.10 5.42 5.72
N PHE A 16 -2.91 5.96 5.95
CA PHE A 16 -1.83 5.27 6.64
C PHE A 16 -2.01 5.44 8.16
N ASP A 17 -1.80 4.36 8.92
CA ASP A 17 -1.87 4.42 10.39
C ASP A 17 -0.65 5.13 10.97
N ASN A 18 0.49 5.00 10.31
CA ASN A 18 1.70 5.68 10.69
C ASN A 18 1.64 7.13 10.20
N LYS A 19 1.68 8.07 11.14
CA LYS A 19 1.60 9.51 10.88
C LYS A 19 2.67 9.99 9.90
N LEU A 20 3.89 9.47 10.00
CA LEU A 20 4.99 9.86 9.10
C LEU A 20 4.72 9.43 7.66
N TYR A 21 4.20 8.21 7.46
CA TYR A 21 3.82 7.72 6.14
C TYR A 21 2.61 8.48 5.58
N GLN A 22 1.65 8.82 6.44
CA GLN A 22 0.50 9.64 6.08
C GLN A 22 0.94 11.04 5.62
N ASN A 23 1.85 11.69 6.36
CA ASN A 23 2.38 13.00 5.98
C ASN A 23 3.07 12.98 4.61
N ILE A 24 3.88 11.95 4.33
CA ILE A 24 4.53 11.78 3.03
C ILE A 24 3.48 11.58 1.92
N PHE A 25 2.47 10.74 2.18
CA PHE A 25 1.37 10.54 1.24
C PHE A 25 0.59 11.83 0.96
N ASP A 26 0.32 12.63 1.99
CA ASP A 26 -0.39 13.90 1.86
C ASP A 26 0.40 14.93 1.03
N ILE A 27 1.73 14.94 1.14
CA ILE A 27 2.58 15.74 0.25
C ILE A 27 2.37 15.31 -1.21
N TYR A 28 2.45 14.01 -1.51
CA TYR A 28 2.18 13.51 -2.87
C TYR A 28 0.78 13.85 -3.35
N LYS A 29 -0.23 13.67 -2.49
CA LYS A 29 -1.63 14.00 -2.76
C LYS A 29 -1.77 15.47 -3.13
N ASN A 30 -1.27 16.38 -2.33
CA ASN A 30 -1.41 17.82 -2.56
C ASN A 30 -0.75 18.25 -3.88
N TYR A 31 0.46 17.78 -4.17
CA TYR A 31 1.13 18.09 -5.44
C TYR A 31 0.31 17.61 -6.66
N ILE A 32 -0.18 16.37 -6.60
CA ILE A 32 -0.93 15.80 -7.73
C ILE A 32 -2.28 16.49 -7.94
N TYR A 33 -3.04 16.73 -6.87
CA TYR A 33 -4.39 17.29 -6.98
C TYR A 33 -4.42 18.82 -7.11
N GLU A 34 -3.50 19.55 -6.48
CA GLU A 34 -3.51 21.01 -6.48
C GLU A 34 -2.59 21.59 -7.57
N GLN A 35 -1.41 21.00 -7.78
CA GLN A 35 -0.39 21.54 -8.68
C GLN A 35 -0.34 20.81 -10.03
N GLY A 36 -0.97 19.63 -10.14
CA GLY A 36 -1.00 18.84 -11.36
C GLY A 36 0.34 18.23 -11.75
N ASN A 37 1.30 18.17 -10.82
CA ASN A 37 2.63 17.63 -11.03
C ASN A 37 3.05 16.70 -9.87
N LEU A 38 4.18 16.02 -10.03
CA LEU A 38 4.77 15.22 -8.96
C LEU A 38 5.72 16.09 -8.11
N PRO A 39 5.79 15.87 -6.79
CA PRO A 39 6.76 16.54 -5.95
C PRO A 39 8.18 16.15 -6.36
N GLU A 40 9.07 17.14 -6.41
CA GLU A 40 10.49 16.88 -6.62
C GLU A 40 11.12 16.22 -5.39
N LEU A 41 12.22 15.49 -5.59
CA LEU A 41 12.94 14.81 -4.51
C LEU A 41 13.36 15.76 -3.37
N ASN A 42 13.72 17.00 -3.73
CA ASN A 42 14.14 18.04 -2.80
C ASN A 42 13.04 18.43 -1.80
N VAL A 43 11.77 18.24 -2.13
CA VAL A 43 10.64 18.48 -1.22
C VAL A 43 10.71 17.55 0.01
N PHE A 44 11.29 16.37 -0.16
CA PHE A 44 11.45 15.38 0.88
C PHE A 44 12.82 15.44 1.55
N THR A 45 13.90 15.57 0.77
CA THR A 45 15.27 15.60 1.31
C THR A 45 15.61 16.92 2.01
N ASN A 46 14.92 18.02 1.69
CA ASN A 46 15.05 19.30 2.39
C ASN A 46 13.78 19.66 3.18
N ASN A 47 12.98 18.65 3.56
CA ASN A 47 11.76 18.89 4.32
C ASN A 47 12.07 19.53 5.69
N GLN A 48 11.20 20.43 6.15
CA GLN A 48 11.35 21.04 7.48
C GLN A 48 11.20 20.02 8.60
N ASP A 49 10.41 18.97 8.38
CA ASP A 49 10.30 17.85 9.29
C ASP A 49 11.50 16.92 9.13
N SER A 50 12.34 16.88 10.18
CA SER A 50 13.55 16.04 10.22
C SER A 50 13.25 14.54 10.13
N GLU A 51 12.06 14.09 10.54
CA GLU A 51 11.67 12.68 10.44
C GLU A 51 11.38 12.30 8.99
N ILE A 52 10.69 13.18 8.25
CA ILE A 52 10.43 13.00 6.80
C ILE A 52 11.76 12.98 6.06
N GLN A 53 12.64 13.96 6.33
CA GLN A 53 13.95 14.01 5.72
C GLN A 53 14.74 12.71 5.93
N LYS A 54 14.88 12.25 7.19
CA LYS A 54 15.61 11.03 7.52
C LYS A 54 15.03 9.80 6.84
N LEU A 55 13.71 9.64 6.89
CA LEU A 55 13.04 8.50 6.27
C LEU A 55 13.25 8.52 4.76
N SER A 56 13.06 9.66 4.10
CA SER A 56 13.25 9.79 2.65
C SER A 56 14.69 9.52 2.24
N THR A 57 15.68 10.07 2.96
CA THR A 57 17.10 9.73 2.72
C THR A 57 17.36 8.23 2.89
N THR A 58 16.78 7.60 3.91
CA THR A 58 16.95 6.16 4.16
C THR A 58 16.34 5.32 3.04
N LEU A 59 15.16 5.69 2.54
CA LEU A 59 14.48 4.98 1.45
C LEU A 59 15.21 5.12 0.11
N LEU A 60 15.96 6.22 -0.09
CA LEU A 60 16.74 6.46 -1.31
C LEU A 60 18.08 5.72 -1.34
N ILE A 61 18.59 5.30 -0.18
CA ILE A 61 19.83 4.54 -0.10
C ILE A 61 19.54 3.11 -0.58
N ASN A 62 19.90 2.85 -1.84
CA ASN A 62 19.75 1.54 -2.46
C ASN A 62 20.99 0.67 -2.17
N ASN A 63 20.87 -0.30 -1.26
CA ASN A 63 22.02 -1.05 -0.71
C ASN A 63 22.25 -2.44 -1.34
N TYR A 64 21.57 -2.82 -2.41
CA TYR A 64 21.67 -4.19 -2.95
C TYR A 64 21.80 -4.24 -4.47
N SER A 65 22.98 -3.93 -4.99
CA SER A 65 23.37 -4.37 -6.34
C SER A 65 23.97 -5.78 -6.26
N VAL A 66 23.40 -6.75 -6.97
CA VAL A 66 24.05 -8.06 -7.08
C VAL A 66 25.31 -7.92 -7.93
N SER A 67 26.39 -8.57 -7.51
CA SER A 67 27.66 -8.50 -8.25
C SER A 67 27.54 -9.08 -9.67
N ASP A 68 28.03 -8.34 -10.66
CA ASP A 68 28.16 -8.77 -12.06
C ASP A 68 28.86 -10.14 -12.25
N LEU A 69 29.63 -10.59 -11.25
CA LEU A 69 30.33 -11.88 -11.28
C LEU A 69 29.36 -13.06 -11.40
N TRP A 70 28.11 -12.92 -10.96
CA TRP A 70 27.07 -13.94 -11.11
C TRP A 70 26.77 -14.25 -12.57
N GLU A 71 26.55 -13.20 -13.37
CA GLU A 71 26.32 -13.35 -14.80
C GLU A 71 27.62 -13.74 -15.53
N LYS A 72 28.72 -13.01 -15.27
CA LYS A 72 30.00 -13.19 -15.98
C LYS A 72 30.66 -14.56 -15.76
N LYS A 73 30.59 -15.13 -14.55
CA LYS A 73 31.23 -16.43 -14.23
C LYS A 73 30.27 -17.60 -14.29
N TRP A 74 29.01 -17.43 -13.89
CA TRP A 74 28.08 -18.54 -13.69
C TRP A 74 26.94 -18.56 -14.70
N LYS A 75 26.86 -17.56 -15.60
CA LYS A 75 25.77 -17.37 -16.57
C LYS A 75 24.39 -17.33 -15.91
N ILE A 76 24.34 -16.96 -14.63
CA ILE A 76 23.10 -16.77 -13.88
C ILE A 76 22.68 -15.32 -14.09
N VAL A 77 21.64 -15.13 -14.89
CA VAL A 77 21.01 -13.82 -15.08
C VAL A 77 20.02 -13.61 -13.94
N ILE A 78 20.28 -12.58 -13.13
CA ILE A 78 19.38 -12.18 -12.06
C ILE A 78 18.50 -11.07 -12.62
N PRO A 79 17.16 -11.23 -12.60
CA PRO A 79 16.26 -10.20 -13.06
C PRO A 79 16.53 -8.89 -12.31
N ASP A 80 16.65 -7.80 -13.05
CA ASP A 80 16.78 -6.48 -12.46
C ASP A 80 15.52 -6.17 -11.64
N PRO A 81 15.62 -6.01 -10.31
CA PRO A 81 14.48 -5.66 -9.48
C PRO A 81 13.89 -4.28 -9.84
N GLU A 82 14.63 -3.42 -10.51
CA GLU A 82 14.20 -2.09 -10.97
C GLU A 82 13.61 -2.10 -12.39
N SER A 83 13.59 -3.25 -13.07
CA SER A 83 12.92 -3.36 -14.36
C SER A 83 11.45 -2.95 -14.26
N ASP A 84 10.93 -2.25 -15.27
CA ASP A 84 9.55 -1.74 -15.28
C ASP A 84 8.51 -2.84 -15.00
N GLU A 85 8.71 -4.05 -15.52
CA GLU A 85 7.83 -5.19 -15.25
C GLU A 85 7.81 -5.58 -13.76
N LYS A 86 8.99 -5.69 -13.13
CA LYS A 86 9.11 -6.05 -11.72
C LYS A 86 8.60 -4.94 -10.82
N LEU A 87 8.91 -3.69 -11.13
CA LEU A 87 8.41 -2.55 -10.40
C LEU A 87 6.87 -2.49 -10.43
N ASN A 88 6.26 -2.65 -11.61
CA ASN A 88 4.80 -2.67 -11.73
C ASN A 88 4.17 -3.84 -10.96
N GLN A 89 4.80 -5.02 -10.99
CA GLN A 89 4.38 -6.17 -10.20
C GLN A 89 4.43 -5.85 -8.70
N PHE A 90 5.57 -5.37 -8.19
CA PHE A 90 5.75 -5.06 -6.77
C PHE A 90 4.81 -3.95 -6.29
N VAL A 91 4.57 -2.93 -7.11
CA VAL A 91 3.63 -1.86 -6.82
C VAL A 91 2.21 -2.43 -6.66
N LYS A 92 1.77 -3.27 -7.60
CA LYS A 92 0.45 -3.90 -7.54
C LYS A 92 0.31 -4.77 -6.28
N GLU A 93 1.29 -5.64 -6.02
CA GLU A 93 1.28 -6.53 -4.86
C GLU A 93 1.31 -5.77 -3.52
N SER A 94 2.09 -4.69 -3.44
CA SER A 94 2.18 -3.84 -2.25
C SER A 94 0.86 -3.11 -1.98
N LEU A 95 0.24 -2.55 -3.03
CA LEU A 95 -1.05 -1.88 -2.93
C LEU A 95 -2.16 -2.84 -2.48
N LEU A 96 -2.25 -4.01 -3.11
CA LEU A 96 -3.21 -5.04 -2.72
C LEU A 96 -2.98 -5.53 -1.28
N SER A 97 -1.73 -5.70 -0.87
CA SER A 97 -1.39 -6.06 0.51
C SER A 97 -1.82 -4.99 1.52
N PHE A 98 -1.62 -3.71 1.19
CA PHE A 98 -2.08 -2.59 2.01
C PHE A 98 -3.61 -2.58 2.16
N LYS A 99 -4.33 -2.69 1.03
CA LYS A 99 -5.81 -2.77 1.04
C LYS A 99 -6.32 -3.96 1.84
N LEU A 100 -5.69 -5.12 1.69
CA LEU A 100 -6.04 -6.33 2.44
C LEU A 100 -5.91 -6.11 3.95
N ASN A 101 -4.83 -5.47 4.42
CA ASN A 101 -4.67 -5.18 5.85
C ASN A 101 -5.78 -4.26 6.38
N LYS A 102 -6.15 -3.22 5.61
CA LYS A 102 -7.25 -2.31 5.97
C LYS A 102 -8.59 -3.02 5.99
N LEU A 103 -8.83 -3.88 5.01
CA LEU A 103 -10.04 -4.70 4.91
C LEU A 103 -10.17 -5.65 6.11
N GLU A 104 -9.09 -6.32 6.50
CA GLU A 104 -9.08 -7.22 7.66
C GLU A 104 -9.40 -6.50 8.97
N ARG A 105 -8.84 -5.31 9.18
CA ARG A 105 -9.19 -4.50 10.36
C ARG A 105 -10.65 -4.07 10.36
N LYS A 106 -11.21 -3.73 9.19
CA LYS A 106 -12.63 -3.39 9.06
C LYS A 106 -13.54 -4.60 9.36
N ILE A 107 -13.15 -5.79 8.91
CA ILE A 107 -13.83 -7.05 9.23
C ILE A 107 -13.85 -7.30 10.73
N ILE A 108 -12.72 -7.12 11.42
CA ILE A 108 -12.62 -7.29 12.88
C ILE A 108 -13.50 -6.25 13.59
N SER A 109 -13.44 -4.99 13.19
CA SER A 109 -14.25 -3.92 13.78
C SER A 109 -15.75 -4.18 13.60
N ASN A 110 -16.18 -4.68 12.44
CA ASN A 110 -17.58 -5.05 12.21
C ASN A 110 -18.01 -6.25 13.06
N GLU A 111 -17.11 -7.22 13.31
CA GLU A 111 -17.35 -8.34 14.22
C GLU A 111 -17.47 -7.90 15.68
N GLU A 112 -16.72 -6.88 16.10
CA GLU A 112 -16.87 -6.27 17.42
C GLU A 112 -18.20 -5.51 17.53
N LYS A 113 -18.53 -4.66 16.55
CA LYS A 113 -19.81 -3.93 16.51
C LYS A 113 -21.03 -4.85 16.56
N LEU A 114 -20.97 -6.00 15.88
CA LEU A 114 -22.05 -6.99 15.91
C LEU A 114 -22.30 -7.62 17.29
N LYS A 115 -21.29 -7.63 18.19
CA LYS A 115 -21.47 -8.17 19.55
C LYS A 115 -22.19 -7.19 20.47
N ASP A 116 -22.01 -5.90 20.22
CA ASP A 116 -22.51 -4.81 21.07
C ASP A 116 -23.80 -4.17 20.52
N GLU A 117 -24.20 -4.50 19.30
CA GLU A 117 -25.41 -3.97 18.65
C GLU A 117 -26.65 -4.76 19.08
N ASP A 118 -27.64 -4.07 19.65
CA ASP A 118 -28.90 -4.68 20.09
C ASP A 118 -30.03 -4.54 19.06
N ASP A 119 -29.90 -3.60 18.12
CA ASP A 119 -30.91 -3.38 17.08
C ASP A 119 -30.77 -4.36 15.91
N TYR A 120 -31.83 -5.13 15.66
CA TYR A 120 -31.83 -6.19 14.65
C TYR A 120 -31.63 -5.66 13.21
N ASP A 121 -32.18 -4.50 12.88
CA ASP A 121 -32.05 -3.92 11.55
C ASP A 121 -30.61 -3.45 11.30
N ASN A 122 -29.97 -2.85 12.31
CA ASN A 122 -28.55 -2.49 12.29
C ASN A 122 -27.65 -3.73 12.19
N GLN A 123 -27.95 -4.80 12.94
CA GLN A 123 -27.23 -6.07 12.83
C GLN A 123 -27.27 -6.62 11.39
N LEU A 124 -28.44 -6.60 10.74
CA LEU A 124 -28.59 -7.03 9.35
C LEU A 124 -27.73 -6.19 8.38
N ILE A 125 -27.69 -4.87 8.57
CA ILE A 125 -26.85 -3.98 7.77
C ILE A 125 -25.38 -4.35 7.93
N ILE A 126 -24.89 -4.48 9.17
CA ILE A 126 -23.48 -4.81 9.44
C ILE A 126 -23.12 -6.20 8.90
N MET A 127 -24.01 -7.19 9.03
CA MET A 127 -23.82 -8.53 8.45
C MET A 127 -23.75 -8.50 6.92
N SER A 128 -24.57 -7.67 6.28
CA SER A 128 -24.55 -7.52 4.82
C SER A 128 -23.21 -6.92 4.35
N GLU A 129 -22.71 -5.90 5.04
CA GLU A 129 -21.40 -5.31 4.79
C GLU A 129 -20.30 -6.35 5.01
N GLN A 130 -20.34 -7.08 6.13
CA GLN A 130 -19.37 -8.10 6.48
C GLN A 130 -19.24 -9.19 5.41
N LYS A 131 -20.35 -9.60 4.81
CA LYS A 131 -20.36 -10.56 3.70
C LYS A 131 -19.63 -10.03 2.47
N ILE A 132 -19.83 -8.75 2.13
CA ILE A 132 -19.13 -8.09 1.03
C ILE A 132 -17.64 -8.02 1.32
N LEU A 133 -17.25 -7.59 2.53
CA LEU A 133 -15.84 -7.49 2.93
C LEU A 133 -15.13 -8.85 2.90
N LYS A 134 -15.77 -9.92 3.38
CA LYS A 134 -15.22 -11.28 3.31
C LYS A 134 -15.04 -11.78 1.87
N LYS A 135 -15.97 -11.44 0.96
CA LYS A 135 -15.82 -11.75 -0.47
C LYS A 135 -14.66 -10.98 -1.11
N LEU A 136 -14.53 -9.68 -0.82
CA LEU A 136 -13.40 -8.87 -1.28
C LEU A 136 -12.06 -9.43 -0.78
N LYS A 137 -12.02 -9.89 0.48
CA LYS A 137 -10.81 -10.52 1.07
C LYS A 137 -10.37 -11.74 0.27
N GLN A 138 -11.31 -12.60 -0.11
CA GLN A 138 -11.02 -13.79 -0.91
C GLN A 138 -10.47 -13.42 -2.30
N ILE A 139 -11.08 -12.43 -2.96
CA ILE A 139 -10.63 -11.95 -4.27
C ILE A 139 -9.20 -11.41 -4.18
N ILE A 140 -8.93 -10.47 -3.27
CA ILE A 140 -7.59 -9.85 -3.13
C ILE A 140 -6.54 -10.91 -2.76
N SER A 141 -6.89 -11.86 -1.89
CA SER A 141 -5.96 -12.92 -1.48
C SER A 141 -5.63 -13.88 -2.61
N SER A 142 -6.61 -14.18 -3.48
CA SER A 142 -6.39 -14.97 -4.70
C SER A 142 -5.50 -14.24 -5.70
N GLU A 143 -5.66 -12.92 -5.87
CA GLU A 143 -4.80 -12.11 -6.74
C GLU A 143 -3.36 -12.04 -6.22
N LEU A 144 -3.17 -12.03 -4.90
CA LEU A 144 -1.86 -12.06 -4.26
C LEU A 144 -1.21 -13.46 -4.23
N ASN A 145 -1.86 -14.49 -4.78
CA ASN A 145 -1.46 -15.89 -4.67
C ASN A 145 -1.17 -16.33 -3.21
N ARG A 146 -1.78 -15.66 -2.22
CA ARG A 146 -1.65 -16.03 -0.81
C ARG A 146 -2.66 -17.14 -0.53
N ILE A 147 -2.20 -18.24 0.06
CA ILE A 147 -3.06 -19.36 0.45
C ILE A 147 -4.10 -18.83 1.44
N VAL A 148 -5.38 -18.85 1.06
CA VAL A 148 -6.48 -18.48 1.94
C VAL A 148 -6.72 -19.65 2.90
N THR A 149 -6.33 -19.51 4.16
CA THR A 149 -6.73 -20.47 5.19
C THR A 149 -8.24 -20.37 5.43
N LYS A 150 -8.90 -21.53 5.40
CA LYS A 150 -10.35 -21.72 5.58
C LYS A 150 -10.82 -21.30 6.97
#